data_AF-A0A3B6QIR9-F1
#
_entry.id   AF-A0A3B6QIR9-F1
#
_cell.length_a   1.000
_cell.length_b   1.000
_cell.length_c   1.000
_cell.angle_alpha   90.00
_cell.angle_beta   90.00
_cell.angle_gamma   90.00
#
_symmetry.space_group_name_H-M   'P 1'
#
loop_
_entity.id
_entity.type
_entity.pdbx_description
1 polymer ?
#
loop_
_entity_poly.entity_id
_entity_poly.type
_entity_poly.pdbx_seq_one_letter_code
_entity_poly.pdbx_strand_id
1 'polypeptide(L)'
;MAATPASPQVHIESAQTGLPTRVVEPDRTRVIAVAAPPLPATALQRRLRAVFYYRGDDAPLEEGIWVKESLGEVLCFFPEMAGRLRRHADGSWEVKLNDAGVRYQQATVEVTMEDFLADKERARKEAALAPWVDVSAEDPDMCSLLFMQLNRFQGGGYAVGVSCTVLLSDPLSLARFLRAWARTHAEMKEQGKVAPTPMMQYMAYFQRPEICCKRIRSFPVDSVAADGVHAQTVLFRAAAGDPRALAAACIDRASEELGADRPSRFTLVVGPGDPARGATTVETSVTADGLKKGGAGHALEAADWGELGLEELTIRDLKPVHVSYRIVSGGDEGLVVVMPDGDGFLITATVPK
;
A
#
# COMPACT_ATOMS: atom_id res chain seq x y z
N MET A 1 -3.44 42.03 13.09
CA MET A 1 -3.76 40.60 12.91
C MET A 1 -2.56 39.97 12.24
N ALA A 2 -1.81 39.12 12.96
CA ALA A 2 -0.74 38.34 12.33
C ALA A 2 -1.40 37.36 11.35
N ALA A 3 -0.96 37.35 10.09
CA ALA A 3 -1.44 36.39 9.10
C ALA A 3 -1.11 34.98 9.60
N THR A 4 -2.11 34.11 9.65
CA THR A 4 -1.89 32.68 9.90
C THR A 4 -0.88 32.19 8.86
N PRO A 5 0.22 31.52 9.25
CA PRO A 5 1.18 31.00 8.29
C PRO A 5 0.47 30.04 7.34
N ALA A 6 0.75 30.15 6.04
CA ALA A 6 0.16 29.26 5.04
C ALA A 6 0.58 27.81 5.32
N SER A 7 -0.37 26.88 5.26
CA SER A 7 -0.07 25.44 5.39
C SER A 7 0.94 25.01 4.31
N PRO A 8 1.92 24.16 4.65
CA PRO A 8 2.89 23.65 3.69
C PRO A 8 2.16 22.90 2.57
N GLN A 9 2.68 23.00 1.35
CA GLN A 9 2.08 22.38 0.17
C GLN A 9 2.83 21.13 -0.28
N VAL A 10 2.09 20.22 -0.93
CA VAL A 10 2.63 19.17 -1.78
C VAL A 10 2.43 19.59 -3.23
N HIS A 11 3.50 19.54 -4.03
CA HIS A 11 3.47 19.82 -5.45
C HIS A 11 3.73 18.57 -6.25
N ILE A 12 2.76 18.12 -7.04
CA ILE A 12 2.94 17.04 -7.99
C ILE A 12 3.72 17.59 -9.19
N GLU A 13 4.93 17.09 -9.41
CA GLU A 13 5.83 17.48 -10.50
C GLU A 13 5.64 16.58 -11.72
N SER A 14 5.32 15.30 -11.51
CA SER A 14 5.02 14.38 -12.59
C SER A 14 3.98 13.33 -12.18
N ALA A 15 3.12 12.95 -13.12
CA ALA A 15 2.18 11.85 -12.98
C ALA A 15 2.35 10.91 -14.18
N GLN A 16 2.72 9.67 -13.91
CA GLN A 16 3.11 8.67 -14.89
C GLN A 16 2.50 7.31 -14.55
N THR A 17 2.67 6.34 -15.44
CA THR A 17 2.35 4.94 -15.20
C THR A 17 3.64 4.12 -15.26
N GLY A 18 3.91 3.33 -14.23
CA GLY A 18 4.95 2.30 -14.25
C GLY A 18 4.38 1.06 -14.95
N LEU A 19 4.92 0.74 -16.12
CA LEU A 19 4.52 -0.42 -16.92
C LEU A 19 5.55 -1.54 -16.74
N PRO A 20 5.14 -2.82 -16.78
CA PRO A 20 6.10 -3.92 -16.78
C PRO A 20 7.02 -3.81 -18.02
N THR A 21 8.31 -4.11 -17.86
CA THR A 21 9.29 -4.05 -18.95
C THR A 21 9.15 -5.21 -19.94
N ARG A 22 8.39 -6.25 -19.58
CA ARG A 22 8.12 -7.44 -20.38
C ARG A 22 6.63 -7.75 -20.32
N VAL A 23 6.09 -8.15 -21.47
CA VAL A 23 4.67 -8.48 -21.62
C VAL A 23 4.35 -9.72 -20.80
N VAL A 24 3.28 -9.65 -20.02
CA VAL A 24 2.73 -10.79 -19.30
C VAL A 24 1.96 -11.67 -20.27
N GLU A 25 2.02 -12.98 -20.06
CA GLU A 25 1.24 -13.92 -20.86
C GLU A 25 -0.25 -13.51 -20.87
N PRO A 26 -0.89 -13.51 -22.06
CA PRO A 26 -2.27 -13.06 -22.19
C PRO A 26 -3.22 -13.95 -21.38
N ASP A 27 -4.38 -13.38 -21.03
CA ASP A 27 -5.50 -14.05 -20.36
C ASP A 27 -5.22 -14.63 -18.96
N ARG A 28 -4.10 -14.26 -18.34
CA ARG A 28 -3.87 -14.55 -16.92
C ARG A 28 -4.80 -13.72 -16.03
N THR A 29 -5.39 -14.39 -15.05
CA THR A 29 -6.24 -13.75 -14.03
C THR A 29 -5.93 -14.32 -12.66
N ARG A 30 -6.25 -13.55 -11.62
CA ARG A 30 -6.24 -13.98 -10.22
C ARG A 30 -7.63 -13.83 -9.65
N VAL A 31 -8.20 -14.94 -9.18
CA VAL A 31 -9.59 -14.99 -8.71
C VAL A 31 -9.72 -14.35 -7.33
N ILE A 32 -10.81 -13.60 -7.13
CA ILE A 32 -11.26 -13.09 -5.83
C ILE A 32 -12.62 -13.75 -5.54
N ALA A 33 -12.60 -14.75 -4.66
CA ALA A 33 -13.80 -15.46 -4.24
C ALA A 33 -14.58 -14.61 -3.24
N VAL A 34 -15.84 -14.29 -3.55
CA VAL A 34 -16.71 -13.46 -2.70
C VAL A 34 -17.81 -14.33 -2.13
N ALA A 35 -17.89 -14.47 -0.80
CA ALA A 35 -18.86 -15.36 -0.17
C ALA A 35 -20.33 -14.91 -0.33
N ALA A 36 -20.56 -13.60 -0.42
CA ALA A 36 -21.89 -13.01 -0.60
C ALA A 36 -21.82 -11.85 -1.62
N PRO A 37 -21.91 -12.12 -2.92
CA PRO A 37 -21.95 -11.07 -3.93
C PRO A 37 -23.29 -10.30 -3.90
N PRO A 38 -23.31 -9.01 -4.29
CA PRO A 38 -22.18 -8.20 -4.76
C PRO A 38 -21.31 -7.66 -3.61
N LEU A 39 -20.03 -7.35 -3.91
CA LEU A 39 -19.19 -6.61 -2.97
C LEU A 39 -19.75 -5.20 -2.75
N PRO A 40 -19.93 -4.75 -1.50
CA PRO A 40 -20.35 -3.38 -1.22
C PRO A 40 -19.25 -2.39 -1.61
N ALA A 41 -19.63 -1.17 -1.98
CA ALA A 41 -18.69 -0.12 -2.36
C ALA A 41 -17.63 0.16 -1.26
N THR A 42 -18.01 0.04 0.01
CA THR A 42 -17.11 0.19 1.16
C THR A 42 -15.98 -0.85 1.18
N ALA A 43 -16.21 -2.07 0.65
CA ALA A 43 -15.18 -3.09 0.53
C ALA A 43 -14.16 -2.75 -0.56
N LEU A 44 -14.57 -2.07 -1.63
CA LEU A 44 -13.69 -1.62 -2.71
C LEU A 44 -12.73 -0.50 -2.25
N GLN A 45 -13.10 0.28 -1.23
CA GLN A 45 -12.27 1.39 -0.71
C GLN A 45 -11.24 1.01 0.35
N ARG A 46 -11.26 -0.26 0.79
CA ARG A 46 -10.28 -0.74 1.77
C ARG A 46 -8.90 -0.85 1.13
N ARG A 47 -7.91 -0.22 1.75
CA ARG A 47 -6.53 -0.17 1.24
C ARG A 47 -5.49 -0.26 2.33
N LEU A 48 -4.33 -0.77 1.95
CA LEU A 48 -3.08 -0.66 2.67
C LEU A 48 -2.41 0.66 2.29
N ARG A 49 -1.86 1.36 3.27
CA ARG A 49 -0.99 2.52 3.09
C ARG A 49 0.31 2.30 3.84
N ALA A 50 1.43 2.45 3.13
CA ALA A 50 2.76 2.44 3.71
C ALA A 50 3.51 3.71 3.32
N VAL A 51 4.23 4.34 4.25
CA VAL A 51 5.08 5.50 3.97
C VAL A 51 6.45 5.27 4.58
N PHE A 52 7.49 5.31 3.74
CA PHE A 52 8.88 5.10 4.11
C PHE A 52 9.64 6.42 4.03
N TYR A 53 10.32 6.84 5.10
CA TYR A 53 11.05 8.11 5.15
C TYR A 53 12.56 7.87 5.14
N TYR A 54 13.28 8.48 4.21
CA TYR A 54 14.72 8.32 4.02
C TYR A 54 15.44 9.65 4.21
N ARG A 55 16.24 9.75 5.27
CA ARG A 55 17.06 10.95 5.52
C ARG A 55 18.24 10.97 4.54
N GLY A 56 18.49 12.13 3.96
CA GLY A 56 19.68 12.38 3.14
C GLY A 56 19.92 13.88 2.99
N ASP A 57 21.19 14.27 2.88
CA ASP A 57 21.61 15.67 2.73
C ASP A 57 21.21 16.26 1.36
N ASP A 58 20.93 15.39 0.39
CA ASP A 58 20.46 15.74 -0.95
C ASP A 58 19.25 14.87 -1.37
N ALA A 59 18.60 15.29 -2.44
CA ALA A 59 17.49 14.57 -3.06
C ALA A 59 17.50 14.79 -4.59
N PRO A 60 18.43 14.13 -5.31
CA PRO A 60 18.60 14.31 -6.74
C PRO A 60 17.36 13.88 -7.54
N LEU A 61 17.01 14.66 -8.56
CA LEU A 61 15.81 14.39 -9.37
C LEU A 61 15.87 13.03 -10.09
N GLU A 62 17.08 12.55 -10.39
CA GLU A 62 17.31 11.26 -11.06
C GLU A 62 16.78 10.05 -10.28
N GLU A 63 16.66 10.15 -8.95
CA GLU A 63 16.14 9.05 -8.13
C GLU A 63 14.71 8.69 -8.54
N GLY A 64 13.91 9.69 -8.92
CA GLY A 64 12.57 9.46 -9.41
C GLY A 64 12.50 8.68 -10.73
N ILE A 65 13.59 8.67 -11.51
CA ILE A 65 13.71 7.84 -12.71
C ILE A 65 14.05 6.41 -12.30
N TRP A 66 15.08 6.22 -11.47
CA TRP A 66 15.48 4.89 -10.99
C TRP A 66 14.34 4.15 -10.27
N VAL A 67 13.60 4.85 -9.42
CA VAL A 67 12.39 4.32 -8.76
C VAL A 67 11.38 3.80 -9.79
N LYS A 68 11.14 4.55 -10.87
CA LYS A 68 10.19 4.13 -11.91
C LYS A 68 10.70 2.96 -12.74
N GLU A 69 11.96 3.01 -13.20
CA GLU A 69 12.52 1.96 -14.05
C GLU A 69 12.59 0.62 -13.29
N SER A 70 13.03 0.66 -12.03
CA SER A 70 13.00 -0.51 -11.15
C SER A 70 11.59 -1.00 -10.80
N LEU A 71 10.62 -0.08 -10.69
CA LEU A 71 9.21 -0.45 -10.58
C LEU A 71 8.73 -1.20 -11.84
N GLY A 72 9.15 -0.77 -13.03
CA GLY A 72 8.83 -1.49 -14.26
C GLY A 72 9.41 -2.90 -14.30
N GLU A 73 10.67 -3.07 -13.89
CA GLU A 73 11.34 -4.38 -13.90
C GLU A 73 10.74 -5.33 -12.85
N VAL A 74 10.46 -4.87 -11.63
CA VAL A 74 9.87 -5.72 -10.59
C VAL A 74 8.45 -6.19 -10.96
N LEU A 75 7.69 -5.39 -11.72
CA LEU A 75 6.34 -5.75 -12.16
C LEU A 75 6.31 -6.97 -13.08
N CYS A 76 7.42 -7.33 -13.72
CA CYS A 76 7.53 -8.58 -14.48
C CYS A 76 7.44 -9.82 -13.58
N PHE A 77 7.81 -9.70 -12.31
CA PHE A 77 7.74 -10.78 -11.33
C PHE A 77 6.45 -10.76 -10.51
N PHE A 78 5.76 -9.61 -10.48
CA PHE A 78 4.50 -9.37 -9.76
C PHE A 78 3.44 -8.77 -10.70
N PRO A 79 3.06 -9.49 -11.77
CA PRO A 79 2.20 -8.94 -12.82
C PRO A 79 0.80 -8.55 -12.33
N GLU A 80 0.32 -9.15 -11.25
CA GLU A 80 -0.95 -8.80 -10.61
C GLU A 80 -0.98 -7.35 -10.13
N MET A 81 0.16 -6.78 -9.74
CA MET A 81 0.26 -5.39 -9.27
C MET A 81 0.01 -4.38 -10.41
N ALA A 82 0.23 -4.79 -11.66
CA ALA A 82 -0.05 -4.01 -12.87
C ALA A 82 -1.46 -4.30 -13.43
N GLY A 83 -2.24 -5.16 -12.80
CA GLY A 83 -3.56 -5.58 -13.28
C GLY A 83 -4.70 -4.61 -12.97
N ARG A 84 -5.92 -5.03 -13.31
CA ARG A 84 -7.17 -4.29 -13.05
C ARG A 84 -8.25 -5.21 -12.50
N LEU A 85 -9.11 -4.68 -11.65
CA LEU A 85 -10.26 -5.43 -11.15
C LEU A 85 -11.28 -5.61 -12.27
N ARG A 86 -11.87 -6.80 -12.36
CA ARG A 86 -13.00 -7.10 -13.24
C ARG A 86 -14.09 -7.78 -12.43
N ARG A 87 -15.33 -7.31 -12.63
CA ARG A 87 -16.54 -7.93 -12.08
C ARG A 87 -17.20 -8.75 -13.19
N HIS A 88 -17.52 -9.99 -12.88
CA HIS A 88 -18.28 -10.88 -13.77
C HIS A 88 -19.79 -10.78 -13.50
N ALA A 89 -20.58 -11.26 -14.46
CA ALA A 89 -22.05 -11.23 -14.37
C ALA A 89 -22.60 -12.11 -13.22
N ASP A 90 -21.86 -13.14 -12.81
CA ASP A 90 -22.20 -14.02 -11.68
C ASP A 90 -21.86 -13.38 -10.31
N GLY A 91 -21.32 -12.15 -10.31
CA GLY A 91 -20.93 -11.42 -9.10
C GLY A 91 -19.54 -11.79 -8.58
N SER A 92 -18.83 -12.71 -9.24
CA SER A 92 -17.43 -13.01 -8.92
C SER A 92 -16.52 -11.86 -9.35
N TRP A 93 -15.38 -11.75 -8.67
CA TRP A 93 -14.37 -10.74 -8.94
C TRP A 93 -13.04 -11.41 -9.28
N GLU A 94 -12.23 -10.69 -10.04
CA GLU A 94 -10.86 -11.11 -10.34
C GLU A 94 -9.98 -9.90 -10.60
N VAL A 95 -8.68 -10.12 -10.52
CA VAL A 95 -7.67 -9.23 -11.08
C VAL A 95 -7.26 -9.77 -12.44
N LYS A 96 -7.54 -9.03 -13.51
CA LYS A 96 -7.03 -9.32 -14.85
C LYS A 96 -5.60 -8.79 -14.96
N LEU A 97 -4.65 -9.66 -15.29
CA LEU A 97 -3.24 -9.29 -15.49
C LEU A 97 -3.10 -8.77 -16.93
N ASN A 98 -3.33 -7.47 -17.12
CA ASN A 98 -3.42 -6.82 -18.43
C ASN A 98 -2.34 -5.76 -18.68
N ASP A 99 -1.27 -5.76 -17.89
CA ASP A 99 -0.14 -4.83 -18.00
C ASP A 99 -0.53 -3.34 -17.99
N ALA A 100 -1.70 -3.01 -17.42
CA ALA A 100 -2.18 -1.63 -17.36
C ALA A 100 -1.34 -0.76 -16.41
N GLY A 101 -0.47 -1.37 -15.62
CA GLY A 101 0.58 -0.72 -14.84
C GLY A 101 0.10 -0.09 -13.53
N VAL A 102 1.06 0.49 -12.83
CA VAL A 102 0.93 1.12 -11.50
C VAL A 102 0.95 2.64 -11.66
N ARG A 103 0.15 3.36 -10.88
CA ARG A 103 0.21 4.83 -10.88
C ARG A 103 1.46 5.28 -10.14
N TYR A 104 2.33 6.01 -10.82
CA TYR A 104 3.57 6.55 -10.26
C TYR A 104 3.58 8.07 -10.30
N GLN A 105 3.91 8.71 -9.19
CA GLN A 105 3.99 10.17 -9.10
C GLN A 105 5.29 10.63 -8.44
N GLN A 106 5.76 11.80 -8.85
CA GLN A 106 6.84 12.50 -8.16
C GLN A 106 6.32 13.83 -7.64
N ALA A 107 6.68 14.15 -6.40
CA ALA A 107 6.22 15.34 -5.72
C ALA A 107 7.33 16.02 -4.91
N THR A 108 7.19 17.32 -4.68
CA THR A 108 7.94 18.06 -3.66
C THR A 108 7.03 18.47 -2.51
N VAL A 109 7.60 18.53 -1.31
CA VAL A 109 6.91 18.88 -0.07
C VAL A 109 7.56 20.13 0.53
N GLU A 110 6.79 21.21 0.70
CA GLU A 110 7.26 22.51 1.25
C GLU A 110 7.43 22.49 2.79
N VAL A 111 7.98 21.40 3.32
CA VAL A 111 8.41 21.28 4.72
C VAL A 111 9.60 20.34 4.80
N THR A 112 10.42 20.47 5.84
CA THR A 112 11.53 19.54 6.09
C THR A 112 10.99 18.18 6.55
N MET A 113 11.78 17.12 6.36
CA MET A 113 11.40 15.79 6.86
C MET A 113 11.33 15.79 8.39
N GLU A 114 12.27 16.45 9.06
CA GLU A 114 12.32 16.56 10.52
C GLU A 114 11.05 17.20 11.08
N ASP A 115 10.63 18.33 10.51
CA ASP A 115 9.43 19.03 10.95
C ASP A 115 8.16 18.20 10.66
N PHE A 116 8.09 17.53 9.50
CA PHE A 116 6.97 16.66 9.16
C PHE A 116 6.86 15.46 10.13
N LEU A 117 7.99 14.84 10.48
CA LEU A 117 8.02 13.70 11.39
C LEU A 117 7.70 14.09 12.84
N ALA A 118 8.09 15.30 13.26
CA ALA A 118 7.83 15.86 14.58
C ALA A 118 6.37 16.32 14.78
N ASP A 119 5.61 16.50 13.70
CA ASP A 119 4.22 16.94 13.75
C ASP A 119 3.32 15.90 14.44
N LYS A 120 2.56 16.33 15.45
CA LYS A 120 1.60 15.49 16.18
C LYS A 120 0.45 15.01 15.28
N GLU A 121 0.14 15.77 14.23
CA GLU A 121 -0.90 15.48 13.25
C GLU A 121 -0.38 14.74 12.02
N ARG A 122 0.90 14.28 12.03
CA ARG A 122 1.54 13.53 10.93
C ARG A 122 0.64 12.43 10.37
N ALA A 123 0.02 11.65 11.25
CA ALA A 123 -0.87 10.55 10.88
C ALA A 123 -2.03 10.95 9.95
N ARG A 124 -2.54 12.19 10.06
CA ARG A 124 -3.58 12.74 9.18
C ARG A 124 -2.99 13.18 7.85
N LYS A 125 -1.80 13.78 7.89
CA LYS A 125 -1.07 14.37 6.76
C LYS A 125 -0.45 13.34 5.81
N GLU A 126 -0.16 12.14 6.28
CA GLU A 126 0.45 11.06 5.49
C GLU A 126 -0.35 10.66 4.23
N ALA A 127 -1.65 10.92 4.20
CA ALA A 127 -2.46 10.71 3.01
C ALA A 127 -1.99 11.55 1.81
N ALA A 128 -1.39 12.71 2.06
CA ALA A 128 -0.81 13.57 1.02
C ALA A 128 0.46 12.98 0.39
N LEU A 129 1.16 12.09 1.11
CA LEU A 129 2.40 11.45 0.64
C LEU A 129 2.16 10.12 -0.09
N ALA A 130 1.00 9.50 0.10
CA ALA A 130 0.61 8.23 -0.51
C ALA A 130 -0.79 8.36 -1.14
N PRO A 131 -0.87 8.80 -2.41
CA PRO A 131 -2.13 9.13 -3.05
C PRO A 131 -2.99 7.88 -3.25
N TRP A 132 -4.29 8.08 -3.33
CA TRP A 132 -5.25 7.03 -3.62
C TRP A 132 -6.44 7.60 -4.39
N VAL A 133 -6.99 6.80 -5.29
CA VAL A 133 -8.29 7.04 -5.90
C VAL A 133 -9.12 5.79 -5.68
N ASP A 134 -10.30 6.00 -5.12
CA ASP A 134 -11.26 4.96 -4.79
C ASP A 134 -11.65 4.13 -6.03
N VAL A 135 -11.77 2.82 -5.83
CA VAL A 135 -12.13 1.89 -6.91
C VAL A 135 -13.61 2.08 -7.23
N SER A 136 -13.90 2.38 -8.49
CA SER A 136 -15.26 2.52 -9.00
C SER A 136 -15.95 1.15 -9.06
N ALA A 137 -17.18 1.08 -8.55
CA ALA A 137 -18.03 -0.10 -8.71
C ALA A 137 -18.67 -0.21 -10.11
N GLU A 138 -18.66 0.90 -10.86
CA GLU A 138 -19.18 0.98 -12.23
C GLU A 138 -18.08 0.57 -13.22
N ASP A 139 -16.90 1.16 -13.08
CA ASP A 139 -15.75 0.98 -13.99
C ASP A 139 -14.49 0.49 -13.24
N PRO A 140 -14.53 -0.70 -12.59
CA PRO A 140 -13.41 -1.19 -11.80
C PRO A 140 -12.15 -1.50 -12.64
N ASP A 141 -12.32 -1.74 -13.93
CA ASP A 141 -11.26 -2.04 -14.89
C ASP A 141 -10.44 -0.79 -15.28
N MET A 142 -10.98 0.41 -15.02
CA MET A 142 -10.30 1.68 -15.24
C MET A 142 -9.50 2.15 -14.01
N CYS A 143 -9.69 1.50 -12.86
CA CYS A 143 -9.05 1.88 -11.60
C CYS A 143 -7.71 1.16 -11.39
N SER A 144 -6.66 1.93 -11.08
CA SER A 144 -5.38 1.33 -10.66
C SER A 144 -5.50 0.78 -9.24
N LEU A 145 -4.86 -0.37 -9.00
CA LEU A 145 -4.95 -1.08 -7.74
C LEU A 145 -3.77 -0.78 -6.79
N LEU A 146 -2.70 -0.16 -7.33
CA LEU A 146 -1.49 0.22 -6.62
C LEU A 146 -1.06 1.63 -7.07
N PHE A 147 -0.71 2.47 -6.10
CA PHE A 147 -0.14 3.80 -6.28
C PHE A 147 1.19 3.87 -5.55
N MET A 148 2.19 4.48 -6.20
CA MET A 148 3.48 4.79 -5.60
C MET A 148 3.81 6.27 -5.85
N GLN A 149 4.21 7.00 -4.82
CA GLN A 149 4.61 8.40 -4.91
C GLN A 149 5.96 8.61 -4.25
N LEU A 150 6.90 9.18 -5.00
CA LEU A 150 8.18 9.64 -4.47
C LEU A 150 8.06 11.13 -4.10
N ASN A 151 8.27 11.44 -2.83
CA ASN A 151 8.13 12.77 -2.26
C ASN A 151 9.51 13.28 -1.86
N ARG A 152 9.96 14.40 -2.42
CA ARG A 152 11.18 15.09 -2.02
C ARG A 152 10.85 16.19 -1.01
N PHE A 153 11.46 16.13 0.17
CA PHE A 153 11.26 17.15 1.19
C PHE A 153 12.13 18.39 0.94
N GLN A 154 11.70 19.51 1.50
CA GLN A 154 12.52 20.71 1.55
C GLN A 154 13.77 20.43 2.39
N GLY A 155 14.95 20.78 1.87
CA GLY A 155 16.21 20.56 2.57
C GLY A 155 16.82 19.16 2.41
N GLY A 156 16.19 18.26 1.65
CA GLY A 156 16.74 16.94 1.33
C GLY A 156 15.87 15.79 1.85
N GLY A 157 16.28 14.57 1.52
CA GLY A 157 15.57 13.35 1.88
C GLY A 157 14.30 13.08 1.07
N TYR A 158 13.78 11.86 1.21
CA TYR A 158 12.61 11.38 0.49
C TYR A 158 11.59 10.69 1.39
N ALA A 159 10.31 10.75 1.01
CA ALA A 159 9.36 9.71 1.41
C ALA A 159 8.83 8.95 0.19
N VAL A 160 8.76 7.63 0.30
CA VAL A 160 8.04 6.79 -0.65
C VAL A 160 6.70 6.43 -0.02
N GLY A 161 5.61 6.92 -0.59
CA GLY A 161 4.26 6.57 -0.21
C GLY A 161 3.69 5.51 -1.16
N VAL A 162 3.08 4.48 -0.59
CA VAL A 162 2.46 3.38 -1.33
C VAL A 162 1.03 3.18 -0.83
N SER A 163 0.07 3.11 -1.75
CA SER A 163 -1.31 2.75 -1.46
C SER A 163 -1.73 1.56 -2.34
N CYS A 164 -2.32 0.52 -1.74
CA CYS A 164 -2.72 -0.71 -2.43
C CYS A 164 -4.09 -1.18 -1.94
N THR A 165 -5.02 -1.57 -2.82
CA THR A 165 -6.28 -2.16 -2.35
C THR A 165 -6.04 -3.51 -1.67
N VAL A 166 -6.75 -3.78 -0.57
CA VAL A 166 -6.68 -5.07 0.13
C VAL A 166 -7.21 -6.24 -0.71
N LEU A 167 -7.96 -5.94 -1.77
CA LEU A 167 -8.46 -6.94 -2.72
C LEU A 167 -7.34 -7.48 -3.63
N LEU A 168 -6.30 -6.68 -3.86
CA LEU A 168 -5.14 -7.05 -4.66
C LEU A 168 -4.09 -7.75 -3.78
N SER A 169 -3.75 -7.14 -2.65
CA SER A 169 -2.62 -7.57 -1.82
C SER A 169 -2.93 -7.42 -0.34
N ASP A 170 -2.62 -8.47 0.42
CA ASP A 170 -2.53 -8.41 1.87
C ASP A 170 -1.20 -7.76 2.32
N PRO A 171 -1.07 -7.31 3.58
CA PRO A 171 0.14 -6.68 4.08
C PRO A 171 1.44 -7.45 3.84
N LEU A 172 1.41 -8.77 4.01
CA LEU A 172 2.59 -9.63 3.84
C LEU A 172 2.98 -9.76 2.36
N SER A 173 2.00 -9.91 1.47
CA SER A 173 2.20 -9.90 0.02
C SER A 173 2.72 -8.55 -0.49
N LEU A 174 2.18 -7.43 0.01
CA LEU A 174 2.69 -6.10 -0.33
C LEU A 174 4.14 -5.93 0.16
N ALA A 175 4.46 -6.42 1.36
CA ALA A 175 5.83 -6.39 1.87
C ALA A 175 6.80 -7.18 0.99
N ARG A 176 6.41 -8.37 0.52
CA ARG A 176 7.22 -9.18 -0.42
C ARG A 176 7.49 -8.42 -1.72
N PHE A 177 6.47 -7.80 -2.30
CA PHE A 177 6.61 -6.97 -3.51
C PHE A 177 7.57 -5.79 -3.30
N LEU A 178 7.39 -5.03 -2.22
CA LEU A 178 8.22 -3.87 -1.93
C LEU A 178 9.68 -4.24 -1.63
N ARG A 179 9.92 -5.38 -0.97
CA ARG A 179 11.27 -5.91 -0.76
C ARG A 179 11.92 -6.40 -2.05
N ALA A 180 11.15 -6.98 -2.97
CA ALA A 180 11.66 -7.35 -4.29
C ALA A 180 12.01 -6.09 -5.09
N TRP A 181 11.13 -5.08 -5.08
CA TRP A 181 11.33 -3.81 -5.75
C TRP A 181 12.63 -3.12 -5.28
N ALA A 182 12.85 -3.06 -3.96
CA ALA A 182 14.06 -2.43 -3.41
C ALA A 182 15.36 -3.14 -3.83
N ARG A 183 15.34 -4.48 -3.89
CA ARG A 183 16.48 -5.26 -4.39
C ARG A 183 16.72 -4.98 -5.87
N THR A 184 15.67 -5.05 -6.69
CA THR A 184 15.74 -4.71 -8.12
C THR A 184 16.26 -3.28 -8.33
N HIS A 185 15.80 -2.32 -7.52
CA HIS A 185 16.27 -0.95 -7.55
C HIS A 185 17.77 -0.83 -7.26
N ALA A 186 18.25 -1.48 -6.19
CA ALA A 186 19.68 -1.48 -5.84
C ALA A 186 20.53 -2.13 -6.93
N GLU A 187 20.10 -3.29 -7.45
CA GLU A 187 20.79 -4.01 -8.53
C GLU A 187 20.89 -3.18 -9.81
N MET A 188 19.78 -2.56 -10.25
CA MET A 188 19.75 -1.73 -11.45
C MET A 188 20.64 -0.49 -11.29
N LYS A 189 20.65 0.12 -10.11
CA LYS A 189 21.48 1.30 -9.83
C LYS A 189 22.97 0.96 -9.86
N GLU A 190 23.35 -0.18 -9.30
CA GLU A 190 24.73 -0.66 -9.34
C GLU A 190 25.16 -0.97 -10.79
N GLN A 191 24.31 -1.64 -11.57
CA GLN A 191 24.55 -1.87 -13.00
C GLN A 191 24.68 -0.57 -13.78
N GLY A 192 23.87 0.44 -13.45
CA GLY A 192 23.91 1.78 -14.06
C GLY A 192 25.24 2.52 -13.85
N LYS A 193 25.94 2.27 -12.74
CA LYS A 193 27.30 2.80 -12.50
C LYS A 193 28.34 2.17 -13.44
N VAL A 194 28.14 0.91 -13.81
CA VAL A 194 29.06 0.13 -14.66
C VAL A 194 28.79 0.40 -16.14
N ALA A 195 27.51 0.47 -16.54
CA ALA A 195 27.07 0.75 -17.90
C ALA A 195 25.88 1.73 -17.84
N PRO A 196 26.07 2.99 -18.24
CA PRO A 196 25.00 3.96 -18.09
C PRO A 196 23.88 3.64 -19.08
N THR A 197 22.64 3.51 -18.60
CA THR A 197 21.48 3.25 -19.45
C THR A 197 21.35 4.38 -20.49
N PRO A 198 21.30 4.09 -21.80
CA PRO A 198 21.36 5.14 -22.83
C PRO A 198 20.31 6.24 -22.62
N MET A 199 19.09 5.86 -22.24
CA MET A 199 18.00 6.80 -21.96
C MET A 199 18.30 7.76 -20.79
N MET A 200 19.07 7.31 -19.78
CA MET A 200 19.50 8.15 -18.65
C MET A 200 20.64 9.10 -19.02
N GLN A 201 21.56 8.68 -19.90
CA GLN A 201 22.64 9.54 -20.40
C GLN A 201 22.08 10.79 -21.09
N TYR A 202 20.97 10.65 -21.81
CA TYR A 202 20.35 11.76 -22.52
C TYR A 202 19.49 12.67 -21.63
N MET A 203 19.12 12.27 -20.41
CA MET A 203 18.25 13.07 -19.54
C MET A 203 18.91 14.36 -19.05
N ALA A 204 20.22 14.33 -18.77
CA ALA A 204 20.98 15.53 -18.40
C ALA A 204 20.92 16.63 -19.47
N TYR A 205 20.74 16.26 -20.75
CA TYR A 205 20.60 17.21 -21.86
C TYR A 205 19.23 17.89 -21.93
N PHE A 206 18.19 17.25 -21.37
CA PHE A 206 16.83 17.81 -21.32
C PHE A 206 16.52 18.52 -19.99
N GLN A 207 17.33 18.26 -18.96
CA GLN A 207 17.17 18.89 -17.65
C GLN A 207 17.73 20.33 -17.65
N ARG A 208 16.87 21.30 -17.96
CA ARG A 208 17.04 22.66 -17.43
C ARG A 208 16.31 22.72 -16.08
N PRO A 209 17.00 22.99 -14.95
CA PRO A 209 16.39 23.04 -13.62
C PRO A 209 15.14 23.95 -13.56
N GLU A 210 15.20 25.04 -14.33
CA GLU A 210 14.16 26.07 -14.46
C GLU A 210 12.92 25.63 -15.26
N ILE A 211 13.02 24.57 -16.08
CA ILE A 211 11.95 24.09 -16.97
C ILE A 211 11.40 22.73 -16.53
N CYS A 212 12.19 21.90 -15.85
CA CYS A 212 11.79 20.54 -15.44
C CYS A 212 10.80 20.48 -14.28
N CYS A 213 10.76 21.49 -13.39
CA CYS A 213 9.87 21.48 -12.23
C CYS A 213 8.52 22.13 -12.54
N LYS A 214 7.83 21.66 -13.59
CA LYS A 214 6.44 22.08 -13.82
C LYS A 214 5.54 21.42 -12.78
N ARG A 215 5.03 22.22 -11.86
CA ARG A 215 4.00 21.78 -10.90
C ARG A 215 2.71 21.51 -11.67
N ILE A 216 2.30 20.25 -11.79
CA ILE A 216 1.04 19.82 -12.41
C ILE A 216 -0.13 20.21 -11.52
N ARG A 217 0.01 19.97 -10.21
CA ARG A 217 -1.00 20.22 -9.20
C ARG A 217 -0.32 20.55 -7.88
N SER A 218 -0.89 21.49 -7.14
CA SER A 218 -0.45 21.83 -5.78
C SER A 218 -1.63 21.77 -4.83
N PHE A 219 -1.42 21.30 -3.62
CA PHE A 219 -2.45 21.29 -2.59
C PHE A 219 -1.81 21.34 -1.18
N PRO A 220 -2.48 21.95 -0.19
CA PRO A 220 -2.00 21.93 1.19
C PRO A 220 -1.87 20.50 1.71
N VAL A 221 -0.81 20.20 2.46
CA VAL A 221 -0.58 18.89 3.10
C VAL A 221 -1.81 18.46 3.93
N ASP A 222 -2.45 19.42 4.58
CA ASP A 222 -3.59 19.20 5.49
C ASP A 222 -4.94 19.08 4.76
N SER A 223 -4.97 19.25 3.43
CA SER A 223 -6.23 19.25 2.65
C SER A 223 -6.72 17.86 2.25
N VAL A 224 -5.87 16.84 2.38
CA VAL A 224 -6.23 15.46 2.06
C VAL A 224 -6.99 14.87 3.24
N ALA A 225 -8.10 14.18 2.94
CA ALA A 225 -8.92 13.56 3.97
C ALA A 225 -8.08 12.65 4.87
N ALA A 226 -8.33 12.74 6.18
CA ALA A 226 -7.69 11.96 7.23
C ALA A 226 -8.20 10.51 7.25
N ASP A 227 -8.28 9.86 6.08
CA ASP A 227 -8.89 8.55 5.92
C ASP A 227 -8.15 7.51 6.77
N GLY A 228 -8.93 6.69 7.49
CA GLY A 228 -8.42 5.61 8.33
C GLY A 228 -7.73 6.08 9.62
N VAL A 229 -7.74 7.37 9.96
CA VAL A 229 -7.17 7.86 11.24
C VAL A 229 -7.99 7.40 12.45
N HIS A 230 -9.27 7.07 12.21
CA HIS A 230 -10.17 6.53 13.22
C HIS A 230 -10.07 5.00 13.33
N ALA A 231 -9.31 4.31 12.48
CA ALA A 231 -9.12 2.87 12.58
C ALA A 231 -7.76 2.55 13.20
N GLN A 232 -7.72 1.52 14.05
CA GLN A 232 -6.48 0.99 14.61
C GLN A 232 -6.33 -0.48 14.21
N THR A 233 -5.10 -0.87 13.88
CA THR A 233 -4.78 -2.22 13.43
C THR A 233 -3.77 -2.87 14.37
N VAL A 234 -4.08 -4.08 14.81
CA VAL A 234 -3.19 -4.94 15.61
C VAL A 234 -2.82 -6.17 14.78
N LEU A 235 -1.61 -6.68 14.97
CA LEU A 235 -1.09 -7.88 14.32
C LEU A 235 -1.01 -9.04 15.31
N PHE A 236 -1.39 -10.22 14.85
CA PHE A 236 -1.30 -11.47 15.59
C PHE A 236 -0.67 -12.56 14.75
N ARG A 237 -0.04 -13.52 15.43
CA ARG A 237 0.48 -14.74 14.83
C ARG A 237 -0.28 -15.94 15.36
N ALA A 238 -0.53 -16.91 14.49
CA ALA A 238 -1.15 -18.19 14.85
C ALA A 238 -0.45 -19.33 14.10
N ALA A 239 -0.14 -20.42 14.81
CA ALA A 239 0.51 -21.58 14.20
C ALA A 239 -0.44 -22.40 13.31
N ALA A 240 -1.72 -22.50 13.68
CA ALA A 240 -2.74 -23.21 12.92
C ALA A 240 -4.14 -22.78 13.35
N GLY A 241 -5.12 -22.95 12.47
CA GLY A 241 -6.52 -22.69 12.78
C GLY A 241 -7.37 -22.51 11.54
N ASP A 242 -8.68 -22.63 11.70
CA ASP A 242 -9.63 -22.22 10.67
C ASP A 242 -9.61 -20.67 10.55
N PRO A 243 -9.51 -20.10 9.33
CA PRO A 243 -9.42 -18.65 9.15
C PRO A 243 -10.57 -17.86 9.79
N ARG A 244 -11.80 -18.40 9.82
CA ARG A 244 -12.94 -17.71 10.45
C ARG A 244 -12.79 -17.72 11.97
N ALA A 245 -12.41 -18.85 12.55
CA ALA A 245 -12.18 -18.95 14.00
C ALA A 245 -11.03 -18.05 14.47
N LEU A 246 -9.92 -18.01 13.72
CA LEU A 246 -8.80 -17.10 13.98
C LEU A 246 -9.23 -15.63 13.88
N ALA A 247 -10.02 -15.28 12.87
CA ALA A 247 -10.52 -13.92 12.70
C ALA A 247 -11.40 -13.44 13.85
N ALA A 248 -12.30 -14.30 14.36
CA ALA A 248 -13.11 -13.99 15.54
C ALA A 248 -12.24 -13.70 16.77
N ALA A 249 -11.27 -14.58 17.05
CA ALA A 249 -10.39 -14.46 18.20
C ALA A 249 -9.51 -13.20 18.12
N CYS A 250 -9.04 -12.84 16.92
CA CYS A 250 -8.22 -11.64 16.72
C CYS A 250 -9.01 -10.34 16.90
N ILE A 251 -10.29 -10.29 16.50
CA ILE A 251 -11.15 -9.11 16.73
C ILE A 251 -11.37 -8.90 18.22
N ASP A 252 -11.66 -9.96 18.95
CA ASP A 252 -11.96 -9.89 20.39
C ASP A 252 -10.74 -9.38 21.14
N ARG A 253 -9.58 -9.98 20.87
CA ARG A 253 -8.31 -9.55 21.44
C ARG A 253 -7.89 -8.14 21.02
N ALA A 254 -8.06 -7.76 19.76
CA ALA A 254 -7.75 -6.40 19.30
C ALA A 254 -8.64 -5.36 19.98
N SER A 255 -9.93 -5.65 20.17
CA SER A 255 -10.85 -4.73 20.85
C SER A 255 -10.46 -4.53 22.31
N GLU A 256 -10.05 -5.61 22.99
CA GLU A 256 -9.53 -5.58 24.36
C GLU A 256 -8.21 -4.80 24.47
N GLU A 257 -7.23 -5.08 23.61
CA GLU A 257 -5.92 -4.42 23.63
C GLU A 257 -6.01 -2.91 23.29
N LEU A 258 -6.93 -2.53 22.41
CA LEU A 258 -7.14 -1.14 22.02
C LEU A 258 -8.10 -0.37 22.95
N GLY A 259 -8.80 -1.06 23.84
CA GLY A 259 -9.86 -0.48 24.67
C GLY A 259 -11.00 0.11 23.84
N ALA A 260 -11.31 -0.51 22.69
CA ALA A 260 -12.33 -0.08 21.75
C ALA A 260 -13.55 -1.01 21.79
N ASP A 261 -14.71 -0.49 21.37
CA ASP A 261 -15.91 -1.31 21.26
C ASP A 261 -15.76 -2.37 20.16
N ARG A 262 -16.17 -3.60 20.48
CA ARG A 262 -16.14 -4.70 19.52
C ARG A 262 -17.05 -4.36 18.32
N PRO A 263 -16.54 -4.42 17.08
CA PRO A 263 -17.36 -4.12 15.91
C PRO A 263 -18.45 -5.18 15.74
N SER A 264 -19.68 -4.74 15.46
CA SER A 264 -20.85 -5.62 15.28
C SER A 264 -20.75 -6.46 14.00
N ARG A 265 -20.05 -5.94 12.99
CA ARG A 265 -19.79 -6.57 11.70
C ARG A 265 -18.34 -6.34 11.30
N PHE A 266 -17.77 -7.32 10.60
CA PHE A 266 -16.47 -7.16 9.98
C PHE A 266 -16.41 -7.82 8.60
N THR A 267 -15.40 -7.43 7.85
CA THR A 267 -15.00 -8.11 6.62
C THR A 267 -13.78 -8.98 6.89
N LEU A 268 -13.84 -10.23 6.46
CA LEU A 268 -12.73 -11.18 6.48
C LEU A 268 -12.13 -11.27 5.08
N VAL A 269 -10.84 -10.98 4.97
CA VAL A 269 -10.04 -11.22 3.78
C VAL A 269 -9.06 -12.32 4.10
N VAL A 270 -9.05 -13.39 3.31
CA VAL A 270 -8.08 -14.47 3.43
C VAL A 270 -7.17 -14.42 2.20
N GLY A 271 -5.89 -14.17 2.45
CA GLY A 271 -4.86 -14.18 1.43
C GLY A 271 -4.69 -15.58 0.83
N PRO A 272 -4.17 -15.68 -0.41
CA PRO A 272 -4.00 -16.96 -1.06
C PRO A 272 -2.91 -17.79 -0.38
N GLY A 273 -3.12 -19.11 -0.27
CA GLY A 273 -2.07 -20.03 0.21
C GLY A 273 -0.87 -20.11 -0.73
N ASP A 274 -1.13 -20.05 -2.05
CA ASP A 274 -0.11 -19.88 -3.09
C ASP A 274 -0.21 -18.45 -3.65
N PRO A 275 0.79 -17.57 -3.42
CA PRO A 275 0.76 -16.19 -3.93
C PRO A 275 0.62 -16.09 -5.46
N ALA A 276 1.09 -17.09 -6.22
CA ALA A 276 1.12 -17.05 -7.68
C ALA A 276 -0.19 -17.54 -8.34
N ARG A 277 -0.93 -18.43 -7.68
CA ARG A 277 -2.08 -19.14 -8.27
C ARG A 277 -3.31 -19.24 -7.38
N GLY A 278 -3.18 -18.91 -6.10
CA GLY A 278 -4.28 -18.99 -5.13
C GLY A 278 -5.27 -17.84 -5.30
N ALA A 279 -6.50 -18.09 -4.84
CA ALA A 279 -7.56 -17.09 -4.80
C ALA A 279 -7.53 -16.32 -3.47
N THR A 280 -7.80 -15.02 -3.53
CA THR A 280 -8.13 -14.23 -2.33
C THR A 280 -9.60 -14.47 -2.01
N THR A 281 -9.93 -14.79 -0.76
CA THR A 281 -11.33 -14.93 -0.33
C THR A 281 -11.77 -13.70 0.44
N VAL A 282 -12.97 -13.20 0.16
CA VAL A 282 -13.55 -12.02 0.80
C VAL A 282 -14.95 -12.36 1.30
N GLU A 283 -15.14 -12.23 2.60
CA GLU A 283 -16.43 -12.38 3.27
C GLU A 283 -16.78 -11.05 3.93
N THR A 284 -17.83 -10.39 3.47
CA THR A 284 -18.30 -9.13 4.08
C THR A 284 -19.39 -9.41 5.10
N SER A 285 -19.65 -8.45 5.99
CA SER A 285 -20.81 -8.49 6.89
C SER A 285 -20.82 -9.66 7.87
N VAL A 286 -19.66 -10.22 8.21
CA VAL A 286 -19.55 -11.33 9.15
C VAL A 286 -19.91 -10.84 10.55
N THR A 287 -20.85 -11.51 11.20
CA THR A 287 -21.32 -11.17 12.56
C THR A 287 -20.70 -12.09 13.60
N ALA A 288 -20.63 -11.63 14.86
CA ALA A 288 -20.16 -12.40 16.01
C ALA A 288 -20.87 -13.76 16.16
N ASP A 289 -22.17 -13.83 15.86
CA ASP A 289 -22.97 -15.07 15.93
C ASP A 289 -22.69 -16.04 14.78
N GLY A 290 -22.20 -15.55 13.63
CA GLY A 290 -21.81 -16.38 12.49
C GLY A 290 -20.50 -17.16 12.68
N LEU A 291 -19.72 -16.87 13.74
CA LEU A 291 -18.39 -17.43 13.99
C LEU A 291 -18.38 -18.56 15.02
N LYS A 292 -19.49 -18.82 15.69
CA LYS A 292 -19.55 -19.81 16.78
C LYS A 292 -19.52 -21.25 16.28
N LYS A 293 -18.35 -21.75 15.86
CA LYS A 293 -17.98 -23.18 15.89
C LYS A 293 -16.46 -23.34 15.98
N GLY A 294 -15.92 -23.33 17.20
CA GLY A 294 -14.53 -23.72 17.45
C GLY A 294 -14.16 -23.58 18.92
N GLY A 295 -14.18 -24.70 19.66
CA GLY A 295 -13.73 -24.75 21.05
C GLY A 295 -12.20 -24.80 21.16
N ALA A 296 -11.72 -24.43 22.35
CA ALA A 296 -10.33 -24.24 22.77
C ALA A 296 -9.67 -22.95 22.24
N GLY A 297 -9.09 -22.17 23.14
CA GLY A 297 -8.44 -20.90 22.83
C GLY A 297 -7.33 -21.10 21.80
N HIS A 298 -7.40 -20.38 20.68
CA HIS A 298 -6.29 -20.31 19.75
C HIS A 298 -5.12 -19.62 20.46
N ALA A 299 -3.94 -20.23 20.41
CA ALA A 299 -2.70 -19.59 20.86
C ALA A 299 -2.36 -18.47 19.87
N LEU A 300 -2.93 -17.29 20.10
CA LEU A 300 -2.57 -16.08 19.40
C LEU A 300 -1.35 -15.47 20.09
N GLU A 301 -0.35 -15.12 19.31
CA GLU A 301 0.81 -14.36 19.77
C GLU A 301 0.69 -12.94 19.21
N ALA A 302 1.09 -11.93 19.99
CA ALA A 302 1.15 -10.56 19.46
C ALA A 302 2.30 -10.49 18.45
N ALA A 303 2.07 -9.81 17.33
CA ALA A 303 3.08 -9.61 16.30
C ALA A 303 3.24 -8.10 16.00
N ASP A 304 4.39 -7.72 15.47
CA ASP A 304 4.70 -6.34 15.10
C ASP A 304 4.82 -6.14 13.59
N TRP A 305 4.54 -4.91 13.14
CA TRP A 305 4.68 -4.54 11.73
C TRP A 305 6.12 -4.70 11.21
N GLY A 306 7.13 -4.58 12.06
CA GLY A 306 8.53 -4.77 11.70
C GLY A 306 8.89 -6.20 11.32
N GLU A 307 8.06 -7.19 11.69
CA GLU A 307 8.25 -8.58 11.23
C GLU A 307 8.08 -8.72 9.71
N LEU A 308 7.43 -7.75 9.05
CA LEU A 308 7.35 -7.69 7.60
C LEU A 308 8.71 -7.39 6.93
N GLY A 309 9.70 -6.94 7.71
CA GLY A 309 11.09 -6.71 7.28
C GLY A 309 11.21 -5.54 6.31
N LEU A 310 10.37 -4.53 6.49
CA LEU A 310 10.23 -3.39 5.60
C LEU A 310 11.03 -2.17 6.09
N GLU A 311 11.56 -2.17 7.32
CA GLU A 311 12.57 -1.20 7.75
C GLU A 311 13.95 -1.42 7.09
N GLU A 312 14.12 -2.56 6.40
CA GLU A 312 15.33 -2.90 5.66
C GLU A 312 15.26 -2.52 4.19
N LEU A 313 14.18 -1.83 3.78
CA LEU A 313 13.95 -1.46 2.39
C LEU A 313 14.86 -0.28 2.02
N THR A 314 16.00 -0.54 1.38
CA THR A 314 16.98 0.52 1.09
C THR A 314 16.70 1.27 -0.20
N ILE A 315 16.83 2.60 -0.17
CA ILE A 315 16.83 3.48 -1.35
C ILE A 315 18.11 4.31 -1.28
N ARG A 316 18.93 4.32 -2.34
CA ARG A 316 20.28 4.93 -2.34
C ARG A 316 21.19 4.41 -1.21
N ASP A 317 21.08 3.12 -0.88
CA ASP A 317 21.78 2.50 0.26
C ASP A 317 21.39 3.08 1.63
N LEU A 318 20.34 3.90 1.68
CA LEU A 318 19.78 4.46 2.91
C LEU A 318 18.62 3.60 3.37
N LYS A 319 18.62 3.27 4.65
CA LYS A 319 17.46 2.67 5.32
C LYS A 319 16.43 3.74 5.68
N PRO A 320 15.14 3.39 5.74
CA PRO A 320 14.13 4.29 6.23
C PRO A 320 14.41 4.63 7.70
N VAL A 321 14.35 5.91 8.04
CA VAL A 321 14.43 6.42 9.42
C VAL A 321 13.11 6.29 10.16
N HIS A 322 12.01 6.17 9.40
CA HIS A 322 10.67 5.90 9.91
C HIS A 322 9.88 5.16 8.85
N VAL A 323 9.01 4.24 9.30
CA VAL A 323 8.01 3.62 8.44
C VAL A 323 6.65 3.70 9.12
N SER A 324 5.64 4.11 8.36
CA SER A 324 4.24 4.15 8.79
C SER A 324 3.45 3.11 8.02
N TYR A 325 2.65 2.31 8.74
CA TYR A 325 1.72 1.34 8.18
C TYR A 325 0.31 1.67 8.62
N ARG A 326 -0.64 1.57 7.69
CA ARG A 326 -2.04 1.70 8.00
C ARG A 326 -2.91 0.87 7.09
N ILE A 327 -3.92 0.26 7.66
CA ILE A 327 -5.07 -0.25 6.90
C ILE A 327 -6.17 0.81 7.00
N VAL A 328 -6.52 1.39 5.86
CA VAL A 328 -7.61 2.36 5.76
C VAL A 328 -8.90 1.57 5.51
N SER A 329 -9.81 1.60 6.49
CA SER A 329 -11.14 1.00 6.36
C SER A 329 -12.07 1.90 5.52
N GLY A 330 -12.98 1.29 4.77
CA GLY A 330 -13.99 1.99 3.97
C GLY A 330 -15.30 2.26 4.71
N GLY A 331 -15.29 2.36 6.05
CA GLY A 331 -16.48 2.56 6.88
C GLY A 331 -16.31 2.05 8.32
N ASP A 332 -17.43 1.85 9.01
CA ASP A 332 -17.51 1.48 10.43
C ASP A 332 -17.42 -0.04 10.71
N GLU A 333 -17.20 -0.84 9.66
CA GLU A 333 -16.98 -2.28 9.83
C GLU A 333 -15.51 -2.58 10.14
N GLY A 334 -15.30 -3.52 11.05
CA GLY A 334 -13.98 -4.10 11.28
C GLY A 334 -13.43 -4.78 10.02
N LEU A 335 -12.12 -4.92 9.94
CA LEU A 335 -11.45 -5.66 8.87
C LEU A 335 -10.44 -6.63 9.47
N VAL A 336 -10.54 -7.90 9.10
CA VAL A 336 -9.52 -8.90 9.41
C VAL A 336 -8.89 -9.38 8.10
N VAL A 337 -7.56 -9.40 8.06
CA VAL A 337 -6.80 -9.97 6.95
C VAL A 337 -5.98 -11.13 7.49
N VAL A 338 -6.31 -12.35 7.07
CA VAL A 338 -5.58 -13.58 7.42
C VAL A 338 -4.60 -13.88 6.29
N MET A 339 -3.32 -13.90 6.60
CA MET A 339 -2.22 -14.04 5.65
C MET A 339 -1.49 -15.35 5.92
N PRO A 340 -1.50 -16.31 4.98
CA PRO A 340 -0.65 -17.50 5.09
C PRO A 340 0.83 -17.12 5.17
N ASP A 341 1.53 -17.65 6.17
CA ASP A 341 2.94 -17.39 6.46
C ASP A 341 3.67 -18.69 6.84
N GLY A 342 4.25 -19.36 5.84
CA GLY A 342 4.82 -20.70 6.02
C GLY A 342 3.74 -21.70 6.42
N ASP A 343 3.97 -22.40 7.53
CA ASP A 343 3.01 -23.36 8.10
C ASP A 343 1.92 -22.70 8.95
N GLY A 344 2.02 -21.39 9.22
CA GLY A 344 1.11 -20.65 10.08
C GLY A 344 0.45 -19.45 9.39
N PHE A 345 0.01 -18.50 10.20
CA PHE A 345 -0.70 -17.31 9.79
C PHE A 345 -0.21 -16.06 10.50
N LEU A 346 -0.12 -14.98 9.74
CA LEU A 346 -0.08 -13.62 10.25
C LEU A 346 -1.47 -13.01 10.03
N ILE A 347 -2.05 -12.41 11.06
CA ILE A 347 -3.41 -11.87 11.01
C ILE A 347 -3.38 -10.41 11.41
N THR A 348 -3.96 -9.53 10.58
CA THR A 348 -4.23 -8.14 10.99
C THR A 348 -5.69 -8.02 11.40
N ALA A 349 -5.97 -7.44 12.57
CA ALA A 349 -7.31 -7.06 12.99
C ALA A 349 -7.40 -5.54 13.09
N THR A 350 -8.27 -4.94 12.28
CA THR A 350 -8.52 -3.50 12.23
C THR A 350 -9.88 -3.19 12.87
N VAL A 351 -9.85 -2.39 13.93
CA VAL A 351 -11.02 -1.97 14.70
C VAL A 351 -11.24 -0.46 14.48
N PRO A 352 -12.43 -0.03 14.03
CA PRO A 352 -12.79 1.38 13.99
C PRO A 352 -13.00 1.91 15.42
N LYS A 353 -12.56 3.15 15.68
CA LYS A 353 -12.74 3.87 16.95
C LYS A 353 -14.06 4.61 17.02
#